data_AF-A0A250IUK2-F1
#
_entry.id   AF-A0A250IUK2-F1
#
_cell.length_a   1.000
_cell.length_b   1.000
_cell.length_c   1.000
_cell.angle_alpha   90.00
_cell.angle_beta   90.00
_cell.angle_gamma   90.00
#
_symmetry.space_group_name_H-M   'P 1'
#
loop_
_entity.id
_entity.type
_entity.pdbx_description
1 polymer ?
#
loop_
_entity_poly.entity_id
_entity_poly.type
_entity_poly.pdbx_seq_one_letter_code
_entity_poly.pdbx_strand_id
1 'polypeptide(L)'
;MTPTERTLARLPAHLRRYVVSQDYASYTPRDQAVWRHILRQLRGQLAGKAHPIYLEGLEATGIGTERIPSLDEMNEQLSKLGWGAVSVRGFIPPAVFTELQSLGVLAIAADIRTHEHIQYTPAPDIVHESAGHAPIIANARYAEYLKRCGLVGFKAISTVEDEAVFQAIRNLSVVKEDPSATPEQIHHAEARLDAANQSRRYVSESTRASRLYWWTAEYGLIGSLDAPRIYGAGLLSSIGEARHCLTSEVKKVPLSIQCADTEYDITRMQPQLFVARDFEHLFEVLEEFEATLAWKRGGDFGLQEALRAGTVNHLVLADGREVTARVVEMLPGLHPVAEGLSTALVRLDGPVLVSRGGKAEGKPWPGLALVAFGAGALPDRGPFQLELASGLKLQGFAAGGGEVLNLRGQLAGRPVALPSVAQLFLSSRLPSVAGGPADPGTWDRWFGELNAFTEGEGEAQARAKKASALHPSLAALYREVRAQRESKNLDVRRLEQISRAASDFPEDWLLRTEVDELKAARA
;
A
#
# COMPACT_ATOMS: atom_id res chain seq x y z
N MET A 1 -11.99 6.25 -24.88
CA MET A 1 -11.35 6.02 -23.57
C MET A 1 -9.86 5.88 -23.76
N THR A 2 -9.06 6.71 -23.09
CA THR A 2 -7.60 6.60 -23.05
C THR A 2 -7.17 5.30 -22.34
N PRO A 3 -5.90 4.85 -22.48
CA PRO A 3 -5.38 3.71 -21.72
C PRO A 3 -5.61 3.82 -20.21
N THR A 4 -5.39 4.99 -19.61
CA THR A 4 -5.62 5.23 -18.17
C THR A 4 -7.09 5.15 -17.80
N GLU A 5 -7.99 5.71 -18.61
CA GLU A 5 -9.45 5.59 -18.40
C GLU A 5 -9.91 4.12 -18.43
N ARG A 6 -9.30 3.28 -19.27
CA ARG A 6 -9.58 1.83 -19.30
C ARG A 6 -9.10 1.12 -18.03
N THR A 7 -7.98 1.52 -17.45
CA THR A 7 -7.50 1.00 -16.15
C THR A 7 -8.46 1.43 -15.03
N LEU A 8 -8.82 2.71 -14.99
CA LEU A 8 -9.78 3.27 -14.02
C LEU A 8 -11.16 2.60 -14.06
N ALA A 9 -11.68 2.32 -15.24
CA ALA A 9 -12.99 1.67 -15.39
C ALA A 9 -13.04 0.24 -14.80
N ARG A 10 -11.89 -0.43 -14.70
CA ARG A 10 -11.74 -1.78 -14.11
C ARG A 10 -11.62 -1.75 -12.59
N LEU A 11 -11.26 -0.61 -12.00
CA LEU A 11 -11.13 -0.49 -10.55
C LEU A 11 -12.50 -0.49 -9.86
N PRO A 12 -12.63 -1.15 -8.70
CA PRO A 12 -13.75 -0.97 -7.79
C PRO A 12 -14.01 0.51 -7.45
N ALA A 13 -15.29 0.87 -7.28
CA ALA A 13 -15.69 2.27 -7.11
C ALA A 13 -15.06 2.94 -5.88
N HIS A 14 -14.91 2.21 -4.77
CA HIS A 14 -14.32 2.73 -3.52
C HIS A 14 -12.83 3.08 -3.66
N LEU A 15 -12.11 2.47 -4.62
CA LEU A 15 -10.71 2.82 -4.90
C LEU A 15 -10.59 4.09 -5.75
N ARG A 16 -11.58 4.38 -6.62
CA ARG A 16 -11.49 5.48 -7.59
C ARG A 16 -11.39 6.86 -6.94
N ARG A 17 -11.90 7.05 -5.73
CA ARG A 17 -11.80 8.34 -5.00
C ARG A 17 -10.37 8.71 -4.58
N TYR A 18 -9.47 7.73 -4.52
CA TYR A 18 -8.05 7.96 -4.22
C TYR A 18 -7.22 8.23 -5.48
N VAL A 19 -7.83 8.04 -6.65
CA VAL A 19 -7.18 8.26 -7.94
C VAL A 19 -7.43 9.68 -8.41
N VAL A 20 -6.40 10.32 -8.93
CA VAL A 20 -6.48 11.65 -9.54
C VAL A 20 -5.97 11.63 -10.97
N SER A 21 -6.33 12.65 -11.75
CA SER A 21 -5.77 12.84 -13.09
C SER A 21 -4.30 13.27 -13.00
N GLN A 22 -3.46 12.74 -13.88
CA GLN A 22 -2.10 13.25 -14.10
C GLN A 22 -2.20 14.54 -14.92
N ASP A 23 -2.03 15.70 -14.28
CA ASP A 23 -1.89 16.96 -15.01
C ASP A 23 -0.47 17.08 -15.58
N TYR A 24 -0.26 16.45 -16.73
CA TYR A 24 1.05 16.40 -17.37
C TYR A 24 1.58 17.80 -17.76
N ALA A 25 0.69 18.75 -18.01
CA ALA A 25 1.08 20.12 -18.35
C ALA A 25 1.67 20.89 -17.16
N SER A 26 1.43 20.42 -15.92
CA SER A 26 1.99 21.02 -14.71
C SER A 26 3.48 20.75 -14.51
N TYR A 27 4.06 19.74 -15.17
CA TYR A 27 5.51 19.49 -15.09
C TYR A 27 6.29 20.60 -15.76
N THR A 28 7.18 21.24 -14.99
CA THR A 28 8.03 22.30 -15.50
C THR A 28 9.11 21.74 -16.42
N PRO A 29 9.71 22.59 -17.28
CA PRO A 29 10.90 22.22 -18.04
C PRO A 29 12.06 21.71 -17.18
N ARG A 30 12.21 22.23 -15.94
CA ARG A 30 13.21 21.75 -14.99
C ARG A 30 12.87 20.36 -14.45
N ASP A 31 11.61 20.07 -14.18
CA ASP A 31 11.16 18.71 -13.78
C ASP A 31 11.52 17.66 -14.83
N GLN A 32 11.33 18.00 -16.11
CA GLN A 32 11.72 17.15 -17.23
C GLN A 32 13.24 16.94 -17.33
N ALA A 33 14.04 17.92 -16.93
CA ALA A 33 15.50 17.78 -16.83
C ALA A 33 15.91 16.95 -15.61
N VAL A 34 15.25 17.11 -14.45
CA VAL A 34 15.48 16.30 -13.26
C VAL A 34 15.27 14.82 -13.56
N TRP A 35 14.13 14.47 -14.18
CA TRP A 35 13.85 13.11 -14.64
C TRP A 35 14.99 12.57 -15.52
N ARG A 36 15.37 13.33 -16.55
CA ARG A 36 16.39 12.92 -17.52
C ARG A 36 17.74 12.66 -16.87
N HIS A 37 18.16 13.58 -16.01
CA HIS A 37 19.40 13.47 -15.27
C HIS A 37 19.40 12.20 -14.40
N ILE A 38 18.33 11.99 -13.62
CA ILE A 38 18.22 10.81 -12.74
C ILE A 38 18.24 9.52 -13.55
N LEU A 39 17.38 9.38 -14.57
CA LEU A 39 17.25 8.14 -15.33
C LEU A 39 18.52 7.79 -16.11
N ARG A 40 19.25 8.78 -16.63
CA ARG A 40 20.54 8.54 -17.29
C ARG A 40 21.59 8.03 -16.30
N GLN A 41 21.67 8.66 -15.12
CA GLN A 41 22.57 8.22 -14.05
C GLN A 41 22.24 6.81 -13.57
N LEU A 42 20.97 6.53 -13.29
CA LEU A 42 20.50 5.21 -12.87
C LEU A 42 20.78 4.16 -13.94
N ARG A 43 20.43 4.41 -15.20
CA ARG A 43 20.69 3.47 -16.31
C ARG A 43 22.18 3.12 -16.42
N GLY A 44 23.07 4.11 -16.33
CA GLY A 44 24.51 3.89 -16.38
C GLY A 44 25.06 3.13 -15.17
N GLN A 45 24.56 3.43 -13.97
CA GLN A 45 25.05 2.82 -12.73
C GLN A 45 24.51 1.41 -12.50
N LEU A 46 23.26 1.18 -12.88
CA LEU A 46 22.56 -0.09 -12.74
C LEU A 46 22.93 -1.06 -13.86
N ALA A 47 23.50 -0.58 -14.96
CA ALA A 47 24.06 -1.42 -16.01
C ALA A 47 25.10 -2.38 -15.40
N GLY A 48 24.79 -3.68 -15.47
CA GLY A 48 25.63 -4.71 -14.89
C GLY A 48 25.67 -4.73 -13.36
N LYS A 49 24.69 -4.14 -12.65
CA LYS A 49 24.46 -4.28 -11.20
C LYS A 49 23.02 -4.68 -10.85
N ALA A 50 22.04 -4.16 -11.57
CA ALA A 50 20.64 -4.56 -11.42
C ALA A 50 20.38 -5.97 -11.98
N HIS A 51 19.24 -6.54 -11.61
CA HIS A 51 18.71 -7.74 -12.22
C HIS A 51 18.59 -7.54 -13.75
N PRO A 52 18.95 -8.53 -14.59
CA PRO A 52 19.03 -8.35 -16.04
C PRO A 52 17.76 -7.77 -16.69
N ILE A 53 16.58 -8.11 -16.14
CA ILE A 53 15.30 -7.62 -16.65
C ILE A 53 15.13 -6.10 -16.53
N TYR A 54 15.87 -5.41 -15.66
CA TYR A 54 15.61 -4.01 -15.33
C TYR A 54 15.67 -3.10 -16.56
N LEU A 55 16.71 -3.22 -17.39
CA LEU A 55 16.90 -2.34 -18.54
C LEU A 55 15.87 -2.60 -19.64
N GLU A 56 15.59 -3.87 -19.94
CA GLU A 56 14.52 -4.27 -20.87
C GLU A 56 13.14 -3.86 -20.32
N GLY A 57 12.99 -3.93 -19.01
CA GLY A 57 11.79 -3.59 -18.26
C GLY A 57 11.43 -2.11 -18.34
N LEU A 58 12.42 -1.21 -18.37
CA LEU A 58 12.18 0.22 -18.60
C LEU A 58 11.43 0.41 -19.92
N GLU A 59 11.93 -0.18 -21.00
CA GLU A 59 11.30 -0.08 -22.32
C GLU A 59 9.93 -0.78 -22.34
N ALA A 60 9.84 -1.98 -21.77
CA ALA A 60 8.62 -2.78 -21.70
C ALA A 60 7.51 -2.15 -20.84
N THR A 61 7.81 -1.13 -20.04
CA THR A 61 6.83 -0.39 -19.21
C THR A 61 6.63 1.06 -19.65
N GLY A 62 7.16 1.44 -20.81
CA GLY A 62 6.98 2.78 -21.39
C GLY A 62 7.84 3.85 -20.72
N ILE A 63 8.92 3.46 -20.04
CA ILE A 63 9.80 4.35 -19.30
C ILE A 63 11.00 4.73 -20.17
N GLY A 64 11.01 5.99 -20.61
CA GLY A 64 12.11 6.58 -21.37
C GLY A 64 13.02 7.47 -20.52
N THR A 65 14.23 7.75 -21.02
CA THR A 65 15.17 8.66 -20.34
C THR A 65 14.87 10.13 -20.61
N GLU A 66 14.13 10.48 -21.66
CA GLU A 66 14.07 11.87 -22.14
C GLU A 66 12.91 12.70 -21.59
N ARG A 67 11.88 12.07 -21.04
CA ARG A 67 10.73 12.79 -20.48
C ARG A 67 10.11 11.96 -19.37
N ILE A 68 9.51 12.67 -18.41
CA ILE A 68 8.62 12.07 -17.41
C ILE A 68 7.56 11.26 -18.16
N PRO A 69 7.25 10.02 -17.74
CA PRO A 69 6.31 9.18 -18.46
C PRO A 69 4.88 9.71 -18.33
N SER A 70 4.13 9.62 -19.43
CA SER A 70 2.69 9.77 -19.38
C SER A 70 2.07 8.47 -18.88
N LEU A 71 1.09 8.55 -17.98
CA LEU A 71 0.35 7.37 -17.52
C LEU A 71 -0.39 6.66 -18.66
N ASP A 72 -0.80 7.37 -19.71
CA ASP A 72 -1.43 6.71 -20.87
C ASP A 72 -0.41 5.86 -21.63
N GLU A 73 0.81 6.36 -21.84
CA GLU A 73 1.91 5.61 -22.45
C GLU A 73 2.33 4.42 -21.58
N MET A 74 2.44 4.61 -20.27
CA MET A 74 2.72 3.52 -19.32
C MET A 74 1.62 2.46 -19.36
N ASN A 75 0.35 2.85 -19.26
CA ASN A 75 -0.78 1.92 -19.28
C ASN A 75 -0.92 1.17 -20.60
N GLU A 76 -0.53 1.78 -21.71
CA GLU A 76 -0.46 1.07 -23.00
C GLU A 76 0.51 -0.10 -22.95
N GLN A 77 1.67 0.06 -22.31
CA GLN A 77 2.66 -1.02 -22.17
C GLN A 77 2.33 -1.98 -21.02
N LEU A 78 2.02 -1.48 -19.83
CA LEU A 78 1.68 -2.28 -18.65
C LEU A 78 0.50 -3.21 -18.90
N SER A 79 -0.49 -2.78 -19.71
CA SER A 79 -1.65 -3.63 -20.02
C SER A 79 -1.27 -4.93 -20.73
N LYS A 80 -0.16 -4.94 -21.50
CA LYS A 80 0.39 -6.12 -22.17
C LYS A 80 1.00 -7.11 -21.17
N LEU A 81 1.38 -6.62 -19.98
CA LEU A 81 1.94 -7.39 -18.87
C LEU A 81 0.85 -7.80 -17.85
N GLY A 82 -0.42 -7.47 -18.11
CA GLY A 82 -1.52 -7.72 -17.16
C GLY A 82 -1.48 -6.79 -15.93
N TRP A 83 -0.92 -5.59 -16.11
CA TRP A 83 -0.82 -4.54 -15.11
C TRP A 83 -1.41 -3.21 -15.60
N GLY A 84 -1.60 -2.28 -14.69
CA GLY A 84 -1.94 -0.89 -14.97
C GLY A 84 -1.31 0.05 -13.96
N ALA A 85 -1.50 1.34 -14.17
CA ALA A 85 -1.05 2.39 -13.26
C ALA A 85 -2.13 3.47 -13.14
N VAL A 86 -2.26 4.03 -11.95
CA VAL A 86 -3.12 5.18 -11.66
C VAL A 86 -2.32 6.22 -10.87
N SER A 87 -2.65 7.49 -11.06
CA SER A 87 -2.04 8.55 -10.26
C SER A 87 -2.78 8.70 -8.93
N VAL A 88 -2.06 8.81 -7.83
CA VAL A 88 -2.62 9.06 -6.50
C VAL A 88 -2.10 10.37 -5.91
N ARG A 89 -2.82 10.93 -4.95
CA ARG A 89 -2.39 12.12 -4.17
C ARG A 89 -1.98 11.72 -2.77
N GLY A 90 -0.85 12.25 -2.34
CA GLY A 90 -0.30 12.09 -1.01
C GLY A 90 -0.19 10.65 -0.55
N PHE A 91 -0.24 10.49 0.78
CA PHE A 91 -0.28 9.19 1.43
C PHE A 91 -1.69 8.60 1.36
N ILE A 92 -1.87 7.59 0.50
CA ILE A 92 -3.08 6.76 0.49
C ILE A 92 -3.07 5.76 1.65
N PRO A 93 -4.25 5.34 2.15
CA PRO A 93 -4.33 4.32 3.20
C PRO A 93 -3.61 3.02 2.79
N PRO A 94 -2.90 2.33 3.69
CA PRO A 94 -2.20 1.07 3.38
C PRO A 94 -3.13 0.00 2.78
N ALA A 95 -4.38 -0.07 3.25
CA ALA A 95 -5.38 -0.98 2.69
C ALA A 95 -5.71 -0.68 1.23
N VAL A 96 -5.72 0.61 0.83
CA VAL A 96 -5.96 1.04 -0.55
C VAL A 96 -4.76 0.70 -1.43
N PHE A 97 -3.54 0.98 -0.96
CA PHE A 97 -2.31 0.63 -1.67
C PHE A 97 -2.23 -0.87 -1.94
N THR A 98 -2.41 -1.68 -0.90
CA THR A 98 -2.34 -3.15 -1.00
C THR A 98 -3.47 -3.73 -1.85
N GLU A 99 -4.68 -3.17 -1.80
CA GLU A 99 -5.78 -3.58 -2.69
C GLU A 99 -5.47 -3.25 -4.17
N LEU A 100 -5.02 -2.02 -4.47
CA LEU A 100 -4.61 -1.64 -5.83
C LEU A 100 -3.51 -2.58 -6.36
N GLN A 101 -2.51 -2.86 -5.54
CA GLN A 101 -1.41 -3.75 -5.92
C GLN A 101 -1.90 -5.19 -6.15
N SER A 102 -2.83 -5.69 -5.33
CA SER A 102 -3.44 -7.02 -5.52
C SER A 102 -4.19 -7.15 -6.85
N LEU A 103 -4.72 -6.03 -7.36
CA LEU A 103 -5.39 -5.93 -8.66
C LEU A 103 -4.42 -5.73 -9.83
N GLY A 104 -3.11 -5.69 -9.58
CA GLY A 104 -2.09 -5.39 -10.59
C GLY A 104 -2.10 -3.93 -11.03
N VAL A 105 -2.36 -3.01 -10.11
CA VAL A 105 -2.36 -1.57 -10.40
C VAL A 105 -1.34 -0.86 -9.52
N LEU A 106 -0.37 -0.19 -10.16
CA LEU A 106 0.58 0.69 -9.49
C LEU A 106 -0.07 2.01 -9.09
N ALA A 107 0.13 2.42 -7.85
CA ALA A 107 -0.24 3.74 -7.35
C ALA A 107 0.95 4.70 -7.55
N ILE A 108 0.91 5.48 -8.63
CA ILE A 108 2.00 6.38 -9.01
C ILE A 108 1.79 7.75 -8.35
N ALA A 109 2.74 8.21 -7.55
CA ALA A 109 2.76 9.61 -7.11
C ALA A 109 2.98 10.52 -8.33
N ALA A 110 2.15 11.55 -8.49
CA ALA A 110 2.27 12.47 -9.64
C ALA A 110 3.42 13.48 -9.49
N ASP A 111 3.96 13.69 -8.30
CA ASP A 111 5.03 14.66 -8.08
C ASP A 111 6.41 14.10 -8.43
N ILE A 112 7.35 14.99 -8.75
CA ILE A 112 8.77 14.66 -8.89
C ILE A 112 9.59 15.43 -7.86
N ARG A 113 10.65 14.80 -7.34
CA ARG A 113 11.63 15.42 -6.44
C ARG A 113 12.34 16.62 -7.09
N THR A 114 12.92 17.51 -6.28
CA THR A 114 13.61 18.71 -6.76
C THR A 114 15.05 18.43 -7.20
N HIS A 115 15.61 19.34 -8.00
CA HIS A 115 17.03 19.29 -8.39
C HIS A 115 18.04 19.35 -7.23
N GLU A 116 17.63 19.81 -6.05
CA GLU A 116 18.45 19.83 -4.83
C GLU A 116 18.51 18.45 -4.14
N HIS A 117 17.48 17.63 -4.32
CA HIS A 117 17.30 16.34 -3.65
C HIS A 117 17.33 15.16 -4.65
N ILE A 118 18.21 15.22 -5.65
CA ILE A 118 18.30 14.22 -6.72
C ILE A 118 18.74 12.84 -6.22
N GLN A 119 19.61 12.79 -5.22
CA GLN A 119 20.21 11.53 -4.76
C GLN A 119 19.24 10.64 -3.97
N TYR A 120 18.30 11.27 -3.24
CA TYR A 120 17.38 10.60 -2.33
C TYR A 120 16.16 11.46 -2.01
N THR A 121 14.99 10.81 -1.89
CA THR A 121 13.78 11.40 -1.32
C THR A 121 13.15 10.37 -0.36
N PRO A 122 12.75 10.77 0.86
CA PRO A 122 12.08 9.88 1.81
C PRO A 122 10.62 9.60 1.45
N ALA A 123 9.99 10.44 0.61
CA ALA A 123 8.64 10.21 0.11
C ALA A 123 8.67 9.71 -1.34
N PRO A 124 7.82 8.73 -1.71
CA PRO A 124 7.77 8.20 -3.07
C PRO A 124 7.30 9.28 -4.05
N ASP A 125 8.01 9.40 -5.16
CA ASP A 125 7.73 10.31 -6.26
C ASP A 125 7.60 9.52 -7.57
N ILE A 126 7.29 10.20 -8.69
CA ILE A 126 7.10 9.54 -9.99
C ILE A 126 8.33 8.75 -10.44
N VAL A 127 9.54 9.18 -10.04
CA VAL A 127 10.79 8.45 -10.32
C VAL A 127 10.81 7.12 -9.57
N HIS A 128 10.48 7.14 -8.28
CA HIS A 128 10.42 5.93 -7.46
C HIS A 128 9.48 4.89 -8.05
N GLU A 129 8.25 5.29 -8.31
CA GLU A 129 7.21 4.37 -8.77
C GLU A 129 7.46 3.89 -10.21
N SER A 130 7.81 4.81 -11.10
CA SER A 130 7.92 4.52 -12.52
C SER A 130 9.27 3.88 -12.89
N ALA A 131 10.38 4.31 -12.30
CA ALA A 131 11.71 3.79 -12.61
C ALA A 131 12.24 2.76 -11.59
N GLY A 132 11.60 2.64 -10.42
CA GLY A 132 11.89 1.61 -9.42
C GLY A 132 11.01 0.38 -9.60
N HIS A 133 9.70 0.52 -9.40
CA HIS A 133 8.77 -0.62 -9.41
C HIS A 133 8.46 -1.15 -10.81
N ALA A 134 8.05 -0.27 -11.73
CA ALA A 134 7.51 -0.70 -13.02
C ALA A 134 8.46 -1.61 -13.82
N PRO A 135 9.78 -1.36 -13.92
CA PRO A 135 10.63 -2.15 -14.82
C PRO A 135 10.71 -3.65 -14.46
N ILE A 136 10.73 -4.00 -13.17
CA ILE A 136 10.85 -5.41 -12.77
C ILE A 136 9.55 -6.20 -13.05
N ILE A 137 8.40 -5.51 -13.21
CA ILE A 137 7.11 -6.13 -13.60
C ILE A 137 7.19 -6.80 -14.99
N ALA A 138 8.14 -6.42 -15.84
CA ALA A 138 8.40 -7.14 -17.09
C ALA A 138 8.78 -8.62 -16.85
N ASN A 139 9.24 -8.99 -15.66
CA ASN A 139 9.33 -10.38 -15.24
C ASN A 139 7.97 -10.88 -14.69
N ALA A 140 7.32 -11.79 -15.43
CA ALA A 140 6.01 -12.32 -15.07
C ALA A 140 5.95 -12.98 -13.67
N ARG A 141 7.04 -13.61 -13.21
CA ARG A 141 7.07 -14.25 -11.89
C ARG A 141 7.11 -13.21 -10.78
N TYR A 142 7.96 -12.19 -10.90
CA TYR A 142 8.00 -11.08 -9.97
C TYR A 142 6.70 -10.26 -9.97
N ALA A 143 6.11 -10.06 -11.15
CA ALA A 143 4.81 -9.42 -11.30
C ALA A 143 3.73 -10.16 -10.50
N GLU A 144 3.70 -11.48 -10.54
CA GLU A 144 2.76 -12.26 -9.70
C GLU A 144 3.11 -12.16 -8.21
N TYR A 145 4.39 -12.12 -7.85
CA TYR A 145 4.84 -11.93 -6.47
C TYR A 145 4.31 -10.63 -5.88
N LEU A 146 4.40 -9.52 -6.63
CA LEU A 146 3.87 -8.22 -6.16
C LEU A 146 2.36 -8.25 -5.97
N LYS A 147 1.59 -8.89 -6.86
CA LYS A 147 0.13 -9.08 -6.67
C LYS A 147 -0.15 -9.88 -5.40
N ARG A 148 0.64 -10.92 -5.14
CA ARG A 148 0.49 -11.74 -3.93
C ARG A 148 0.83 -10.97 -2.66
N CYS A 149 1.89 -10.16 -2.67
CA CYS A 149 2.21 -9.23 -1.58
C CYS A 149 1.05 -8.27 -1.30
N GLY A 150 0.46 -7.68 -2.35
CA GLY A 150 -0.72 -6.83 -2.23
C GLY A 150 -1.89 -7.57 -1.58
N LEU A 151 -2.20 -8.80 -2.02
CA LEU A 151 -3.27 -9.60 -1.41
C LEU A 151 -2.99 -9.95 0.05
N VAL A 152 -1.76 -10.34 0.38
CA VAL A 152 -1.35 -10.68 1.76
C VAL A 152 -1.44 -9.46 2.66
N GLY A 153 -0.95 -8.30 2.21
CA GLY A 153 -1.05 -7.03 2.93
C GLY A 153 -2.51 -6.58 3.11
N PHE A 154 -3.35 -6.78 2.10
CA PHE A 154 -4.78 -6.45 2.16
C PHE A 154 -5.56 -7.35 3.13
N LYS A 155 -5.16 -8.62 3.28
CA LYS A 155 -5.79 -9.59 4.19
C LYS A 155 -5.23 -9.57 5.60
N ALA A 156 -4.03 -9.03 5.80
CA ALA A 156 -3.38 -8.93 7.11
C ALA A 156 -4.20 -8.04 8.06
N ILE A 157 -4.30 -8.45 9.32
CA ILE A 157 -5.01 -7.66 10.32
C ILE A 157 -4.16 -6.45 10.75
N SER A 158 -4.68 -5.25 10.51
CA SER A 158 -4.15 -4.00 11.06
C SER A 158 -4.80 -3.67 12.40
N THR A 159 -4.10 -2.89 13.21
CA THR A 159 -4.55 -2.47 14.55
C THR A 159 -5.04 -1.03 14.56
N VAL A 160 -5.76 -0.64 15.61
CA VAL A 160 -6.13 0.77 15.83
C VAL A 160 -4.90 1.67 15.99
N GLU A 161 -3.78 1.14 16.49
CA GLU A 161 -2.51 1.86 16.56
C GLU A 161 -1.86 2.06 15.19
N ASP A 162 -1.94 1.06 14.30
CA ASP A 162 -1.46 1.21 12.92
C ASP A 162 -2.22 2.33 12.19
N GLU A 163 -3.55 2.37 12.37
CA GLU A 163 -4.39 3.42 11.81
C GLU A 163 -4.08 4.79 12.44
N ALA A 164 -3.86 4.86 13.76
CA ALA A 164 -3.47 6.09 14.43
C ALA A 164 -2.14 6.65 13.92
N VAL A 165 -1.14 5.78 13.70
CA VAL A 165 0.15 6.18 13.11
C VAL A 165 -0.04 6.66 11.68
N PHE A 166 -0.80 5.94 10.85
CA PHE A 166 -1.09 6.36 9.48
C PHE A 166 -1.74 7.75 9.45
N GLN A 167 -2.77 7.97 10.26
CA GLN A 167 -3.46 9.27 10.34
C GLN A 167 -2.54 10.39 10.85
N ALA A 168 -1.62 10.09 11.76
CA ALA A 168 -0.64 11.07 12.24
C ALA A 168 0.40 11.41 11.16
N ILE A 169 0.92 10.43 10.42
CA ILE A 169 1.83 10.66 9.27
C ILE A 169 1.13 11.51 8.21
N ARG A 170 -0.11 11.15 7.87
CA ARG A 170 -0.93 11.87 6.90
C ARG A 170 -1.15 13.32 7.34
N ASN A 171 -1.53 13.55 8.60
CA ASN A 171 -1.70 14.88 9.14
C ASN A 171 -0.40 15.69 9.10
N LEU A 172 0.73 15.09 9.46
CA LEU A 172 2.04 15.73 9.40
C LEU A 172 2.43 16.11 7.97
N SER A 173 2.16 15.26 6.98
CA SER A 173 2.40 15.57 5.56
C SER A 173 1.60 16.79 5.12
N VAL A 174 0.29 16.80 5.40
CA VAL A 174 -0.60 17.92 5.05
C VAL A 174 -0.14 19.22 5.69
N VAL A 175 0.21 19.20 6.99
CA VAL A 175 0.66 20.39 7.71
C VAL A 175 2.01 20.89 7.21
N LYS A 176 2.98 19.99 6.91
CA LYS A 176 4.29 20.39 6.38
C LYS A 176 4.23 20.93 4.96
N GLU A 177 3.21 20.56 4.20
CA GLU A 177 3.00 21.03 2.83
C GLU A 177 2.21 22.36 2.75
N ASP A 178 1.45 22.71 3.78
CA ASP A 178 0.73 23.98 3.87
C ASP A 178 1.69 25.16 4.07
N PRO A 179 1.80 26.10 3.09
CA PRO A 179 2.69 27.25 3.19
C PRO A 179 2.33 28.24 4.31
N SER A 180 1.10 28.17 4.83
CA SER A 180 0.59 29.00 5.91
C SER A 180 0.72 28.35 7.29
N ALA A 181 1.18 27.09 7.35
CA ALA A 181 1.34 26.38 8.61
C ALA A 181 2.35 27.07 9.54
N THR A 182 1.96 27.28 10.78
CA THR A 182 2.82 27.87 11.81
C THR A 182 3.78 26.82 12.39
N PRO A 183 4.92 27.23 12.96
CA PRO A 183 5.81 26.31 13.68
C PRO A 183 5.11 25.49 14.77
N GLU A 184 4.12 26.08 15.45
CA GLU A 184 3.32 25.40 16.47
C GLU A 184 2.43 24.30 15.87
N GLN A 185 1.84 24.53 14.70
CA GLN A 185 1.04 23.50 14.01
C GLN A 185 1.90 22.31 13.59
N ILE A 186 3.10 22.57 13.06
CA ILE A 186 4.08 21.52 12.72
C ILE A 186 4.47 20.76 13.99
N HIS A 187 4.81 21.46 15.07
CA HIS A 187 5.18 20.84 16.34
C HIS A 187 4.05 19.96 16.92
N HIS A 188 2.80 20.42 16.84
CA HIS A 188 1.64 19.62 17.27
C HIS A 188 1.45 18.35 16.41
N ALA A 189 1.66 18.44 15.10
CA ALA A 189 1.57 17.29 14.21
C ALA A 189 2.70 16.27 14.49
N GLU A 190 3.92 16.75 14.76
CA GLU A 190 5.06 15.91 15.17
C GLU A 190 4.80 15.22 16.51
N ALA A 191 4.33 15.95 17.52
CA ALA A 191 3.97 15.40 18.82
C ALA A 191 2.85 14.34 18.72
N ARG A 192 1.89 14.53 17.80
CA ARG A 192 0.83 13.54 17.53
C ARG A 192 1.41 12.26 16.93
N LEU A 193 2.37 12.37 16.01
CA LEU A 193 3.06 11.21 15.44
C LEU A 193 3.87 10.47 16.49
N ASP A 194 4.59 11.18 17.35
CA ASP A 194 5.36 10.59 18.45
C ASP A 194 4.44 9.83 19.43
N ALA A 195 3.32 10.44 19.83
CA ALA A 195 2.33 9.79 20.68
C ALA A 195 1.72 8.55 20.02
N ALA A 196 1.41 8.62 18.71
CA ALA A 196 0.88 7.47 17.97
C ALA A 196 1.90 6.32 17.91
N ASN A 197 3.17 6.62 17.64
CA ASN A 197 4.24 5.61 17.63
C ASN A 197 4.44 4.96 19.01
N GLN A 198 4.36 5.73 20.09
CA GLN A 198 4.48 5.24 21.47
C GLN A 198 3.28 4.41 21.92
N SER A 199 2.12 4.52 21.26
CA SER A 199 0.92 3.77 21.62
C SER A 199 0.94 2.30 21.17
N ARG A 200 1.90 1.91 20.30
CA ARG A 200 2.00 0.56 19.75
C ARG A 200 2.20 -0.50 20.84
N ARG A 201 1.21 -1.37 20.99
CA ARG A 201 1.20 -2.46 21.99
C ARG A 201 1.98 -3.70 21.55
N TYR A 202 2.02 -3.98 20.25
CA TYR A 202 2.71 -5.13 19.65
C TYR A 202 2.90 -4.90 18.14
N VAL A 203 3.68 -5.77 17.48
CA VAL A 203 3.84 -5.75 16.03
C VAL A 203 2.68 -6.50 15.37
N SER A 204 1.84 -5.77 14.63
CA SER A 204 0.67 -6.33 13.95
C SER A 204 1.02 -7.17 12.72
N GLU A 205 0.08 -7.99 12.25
CA GLU A 205 0.22 -8.71 10.98
C GLU A 205 0.46 -7.74 9.81
N SER A 206 -0.27 -6.62 9.78
CA SER A 206 -0.09 -5.58 8.76
C SER A 206 1.32 -4.97 8.81
N THR A 207 1.86 -4.71 10.01
CA THR A 207 3.24 -4.21 10.15
C THR A 207 4.27 -5.24 9.68
N ARG A 208 4.09 -6.53 10.02
CA ARG A 208 4.98 -7.61 9.56
C ARG A 208 4.94 -7.77 8.03
N ALA A 209 3.75 -7.67 7.43
CA ALA A 209 3.57 -7.71 5.98
C ALA A 209 4.28 -6.52 5.31
N SER A 210 4.18 -5.32 5.89
CA SER A 210 4.89 -4.13 5.40
C SER A 210 6.42 -4.28 5.51
N ARG A 211 6.94 -4.89 6.59
CA ARG A 211 8.37 -5.20 6.72
C ARG A 211 8.85 -6.21 5.68
N LEU A 212 8.08 -7.28 5.44
CA LEU A 212 8.40 -8.24 4.38
C LEU A 212 8.44 -7.55 3.02
N TYR A 213 7.46 -6.70 2.71
CA TYR A 213 7.42 -5.92 1.48
C TYR A 213 8.64 -4.98 1.36
N TRP A 214 8.99 -4.28 2.45
CA TRP A 214 10.15 -3.39 2.50
C TRP A 214 11.45 -4.13 2.20
N TRP A 215 11.71 -5.24 2.87
CA TRP A 215 12.96 -6.00 2.70
C TRP A 215 13.03 -6.84 1.42
N THR A 216 11.96 -6.84 0.62
CA THR A 216 11.90 -7.54 -0.66
C THR A 216 11.64 -6.57 -1.81
N ALA A 217 10.40 -6.12 -2.00
CA ALA A 217 10.01 -5.28 -3.13
C ALA A 217 10.67 -3.89 -3.12
N GLU A 218 10.97 -3.32 -1.96
CA GLU A 218 11.60 -1.99 -1.85
C GLU A 218 13.14 -2.06 -1.81
N TYR A 219 13.69 -2.88 -0.92
CA TYR A 219 15.12 -2.93 -0.60
C TYR A 219 15.70 -4.36 -0.69
N GLY A 220 15.17 -5.16 -1.63
CA GLY A 220 15.65 -6.52 -1.87
C GLY A 220 16.82 -6.62 -2.86
N LEU A 221 17.68 -7.60 -2.61
CA LEU A 221 18.75 -8.06 -3.50
C LEU A 221 18.47 -9.51 -3.96
N ILE A 222 19.04 -9.91 -5.10
CA ILE A 222 18.81 -11.24 -5.70
C ILE A 222 20.09 -11.88 -6.23
N GLY A 223 20.21 -13.20 -6.13
CA GLY A 223 21.36 -13.98 -6.58
C GLY A 223 22.22 -14.50 -5.43
N SER A 224 23.54 -14.58 -5.64
CA SER A 224 24.48 -15.04 -4.62
C SER A 224 24.76 -13.97 -3.56
N LEU A 225 25.11 -14.38 -2.33
CA LEU A 225 25.48 -13.43 -1.26
C LEU A 225 26.76 -12.65 -1.59
N ASP A 226 27.70 -13.26 -2.29
CA ASP A 226 28.99 -12.65 -2.63
C ASP A 226 28.89 -11.67 -3.80
N ALA A 227 27.97 -11.93 -4.73
CA ALA A 227 27.73 -11.10 -5.91
C ALA A 227 26.22 -10.95 -6.18
N PRO A 228 25.47 -10.25 -5.31
CA PRO A 228 24.05 -10.04 -5.50
C PRO A 228 23.78 -8.97 -6.57
N ARG A 229 22.56 -8.99 -7.10
CA ARG A 229 22.01 -8.02 -8.03
C ARG A 229 20.89 -7.21 -7.37
N ILE A 230 20.67 -6.00 -7.85
CA ILE A 230 19.64 -5.09 -7.32
C ILE A 230 18.30 -5.37 -8.02
N TYR A 231 17.21 -5.52 -7.26
CA TYR A 231 15.85 -5.54 -7.83
C TYR A 231 14.84 -4.71 -7.03
N GLY A 232 15.11 -4.39 -5.77
CA GLY A 232 14.21 -3.56 -4.95
C GLY A 232 14.04 -2.14 -5.51
N ALA A 233 12.80 -1.64 -5.55
CA ALA A 233 12.45 -0.37 -6.17
C ALA A 233 13.11 0.85 -5.52
N GLY A 234 13.24 0.88 -4.19
CA GLY A 234 13.97 1.91 -3.45
C GLY A 234 15.45 1.98 -3.86
N LEU A 235 16.08 0.83 -4.09
CA LEU A 235 17.46 0.75 -4.58
C LEU A 235 17.58 1.14 -6.07
N LEU A 236 16.61 0.76 -6.89
CA LEU A 236 16.58 1.05 -8.33
C LEU A 236 16.29 2.53 -8.64
N SER A 237 15.71 3.27 -7.70
CA SER A 237 15.27 4.66 -7.89
C SER A 237 16.08 5.70 -7.11
N SER A 238 17.08 5.27 -6.35
CA SER A 238 18.02 6.15 -5.64
C SER A 238 19.44 5.97 -6.14
N ILE A 239 20.02 7.05 -6.66
CA ILE A 239 21.42 7.07 -7.13
C ILE A 239 22.39 6.76 -5.98
N GLY A 240 22.11 7.28 -4.78
CA GLY A 240 22.95 7.06 -3.60
C GLY A 240 22.93 5.60 -3.16
N GLU A 241 21.73 5.06 -2.92
CA GLU A 241 21.54 3.68 -2.49
C GLU A 241 22.03 2.66 -3.53
N ALA A 242 21.77 2.87 -4.82
CA ALA A 242 22.26 2.00 -5.89
C ALA A 242 23.79 1.82 -5.88
N ARG A 243 24.54 2.84 -5.42
CA ARG A 243 26.00 2.78 -5.28
C ARG A 243 26.42 2.13 -3.96
N HIS A 244 25.72 2.44 -2.88
CA HIS A 244 26.07 2.02 -1.52
C HIS A 244 25.68 0.57 -1.21
N CYS A 245 24.52 0.10 -1.67
CA CYS A 245 23.94 -1.19 -1.30
C CYS A 245 24.83 -2.42 -1.57
N LEU A 246 25.73 -2.36 -2.55
CA LEU A 246 26.63 -3.46 -2.92
C LEU A 246 28.03 -3.36 -2.29
N THR A 247 28.34 -2.33 -1.50
CA THR A 247 29.65 -2.19 -0.83
C THR A 247 29.77 -3.14 0.37
N SER A 248 30.96 -3.31 0.94
CA SER A 248 31.15 -4.10 2.17
C SER A 248 30.55 -3.46 3.43
N GLU A 249 30.12 -2.19 3.37
CA GLU A 249 29.53 -1.48 4.50
C GLU A 249 28.09 -1.92 4.79
N VAL A 250 27.38 -2.43 3.78
CA VAL A 250 26.02 -2.94 3.91
C VAL A 250 26.06 -4.45 4.14
N LYS A 251 25.45 -4.94 5.21
CA LYS A 251 25.41 -6.38 5.52
C LYS A 251 24.45 -7.12 4.57
N LYS A 252 24.90 -8.21 3.95
CA LYS A 252 24.08 -9.09 3.09
C LYS A 252 23.60 -10.27 3.91
N VAL A 253 22.28 -10.46 4.00
CA VAL A 253 21.64 -11.52 4.78
C VAL A 253 20.84 -12.42 3.85
N PRO A 254 20.92 -13.76 3.93
CA PRO A 254 20.02 -14.63 3.18
C PRO A 254 18.56 -14.30 3.49
N LEU A 255 17.72 -14.18 2.46
CA LEU A 255 16.29 -13.96 2.67
C LEU A 255 15.69 -15.12 3.46
N SER A 256 14.83 -14.79 4.43
CA SER A 256 14.01 -15.72 5.20
C SER A 256 12.82 -14.96 5.78
N ILE A 257 11.86 -15.68 6.38
CA ILE A 257 10.71 -15.07 7.06
C ILE A 257 11.09 -14.04 8.13
N GLN A 258 12.31 -14.12 8.70
CA GLN A 258 12.81 -13.17 9.70
C GLN A 258 12.81 -11.71 9.21
N CYS A 259 12.82 -11.46 7.90
CA CYS A 259 12.69 -10.11 7.38
C CYS A 259 11.38 -9.43 7.81
N ALA A 260 10.28 -10.19 7.97
CA ALA A 260 9.01 -9.68 8.46
C ALA A 260 9.07 -9.16 9.90
N ASP A 261 10.08 -9.55 10.67
CA ASP A 261 10.30 -9.12 12.05
C ASP A 261 11.45 -8.11 12.19
N THR A 262 12.09 -7.73 11.08
CA THR A 262 13.22 -6.80 11.05
C THR A 262 12.75 -5.36 10.85
N GLU A 263 13.10 -4.47 11.77
CA GLU A 263 12.78 -3.03 11.71
C GLU A 263 13.69 -2.26 10.75
N TYR A 264 13.17 -1.17 10.20
CA TYR A 264 13.88 -0.27 9.30
C TYR A 264 13.62 1.20 9.64
N ASP A 265 14.55 2.05 9.22
CA ASP A 265 14.45 3.51 9.31
C ASP A 265 14.37 4.09 7.89
N ILE A 266 13.25 4.76 7.59
CA ILE A 266 12.98 5.38 6.28
C ILE A 266 13.78 6.68 6.07
N THR A 267 14.47 7.19 7.09
CA THR A 267 15.19 8.46 7.01
C THR A 267 16.67 8.28 6.67
N ARG A 268 17.15 7.05 6.58
CA ARG A 268 18.57 6.71 6.40
C ARG A 268 18.75 5.63 5.35
N MET A 269 19.99 5.51 4.84
CA MET A 269 20.38 4.38 4.00
C MET A 269 20.35 3.08 4.80
N GLN A 270 20.00 1.99 4.14
CA GLN A 270 19.76 0.72 4.81
C GLN A 270 21.09 0.02 5.18
N PRO A 271 21.35 -0.24 6.47
CA PRO A 271 22.63 -0.81 6.92
C PRO A 271 22.76 -2.32 6.60
N GLN A 272 21.64 -2.97 6.26
CA GLN A 272 21.57 -4.37 5.89
C GLN A 272 20.52 -4.58 4.82
N LEU A 273 20.70 -5.60 3.99
CA LEU A 273 19.76 -5.99 2.94
C LEU A 273 19.64 -7.51 2.87
N PHE A 274 18.44 -7.98 2.50
CA PHE A 274 18.17 -9.39 2.31
C PHE A 274 18.38 -9.81 0.85
N VAL A 275 18.96 -11.00 0.65
CA VAL A 275 19.31 -11.56 -0.65
C VAL A 275 18.47 -12.81 -0.93
N ALA A 276 17.57 -12.70 -1.90
CA ALA A 276 16.81 -13.83 -2.44
C ALA A 276 17.70 -14.64 -3.40
N ARG A 277 17.51 -15.97 -3.49
CA ARG A 277 18.27 -16.79 -4.45
C ARG A 277 17.83 -16.47 -5.89
N ASP A 278 16.53 -16.39 -6.06
CA ASP A 278 15.80 -16.12 -7.29
C ASP A 278 14.40 -15.59 -6.91
N PHE A 279 13.52 -15.37 -7.89
CA PHE A 279 12.14 -14.95 -7.63
C PHE A 279 11.25 -16.07 -7.05
N GLU A 280 11.64 -17.36 -7.17
CA GLU A 280 10.90 -18.45 -6.50
C GLU A 280 11.10 -18.40 -4.99
N HIS A 281 12.32 -18.10 -4.55
CA HIS A 281 12.60 -17.92 -3.12
C HIS A 281 11.76 -16.81 -2.47
N LEU A 282 11.37 -15.78 -3.24
CA LEU A 282 10.44 -14.76 -2.75
C LEU A 282 9.06 -15.36 -2.44
N PHE A 283 8.54 -16.24 -3.30
CA PHE A 283 7.28 -16.94 -3.08
C PHE A 283 7.36 -17.89 -1.90
N GLU A 284 8.43 -18.69 -1.80
CA GLU A 284 8.62 -19.62 -0.67
C GLU A 284 8.52 -18.88 0.67
N VAL A 285 9.22 -17.76 0.80
CA VAL A 285 9.22 -16.95 2.03
C VAL A 285 7.88 -16.26 2.26
N LEU A 286 7.22 -15.78 1.20
CA LEU A 286 5.89 -15.19 1.31
C LEU A 286 4.83 -16.23 1.70
N GLU A 287 4.89 -17.45 1.19
CA GLU A 287 4.00 -18.55 1.54
C GLU A 287 4.22 -18.99 2.99
N GLU A 288 5.47 -19.08 3.44
CA GLU A 288 5.82 -19.33 4.84
C GLU A 288 5.23 -18.23 5.75
N PHE A 289 5.40 -16.96 5.36
CA PHE A 289 4.84 -15.82 6.08
C PHE A 289 3.31 -15.85 6.10
N GLU A 290 2.67 -16.06 4.96
CA GLU A 290 1.23 -16.09 4.79
C GLU A 290 0.59 -17.20 5.64
N ALA A 291 1.24 -18.36 5.76
CA ALA A 291 0.79 -19.45 6.63
C ALA A 291 0.73 -19.08 8.11
N THR A 292 1.47 -18.04 8.55
CA THR A 292 1.42 -17.55 9.94
C THR A 292 0.20 -16.68 10.25
N LEU A 293 -0.49 -16.18 9.22
CA LEU A 293 -1.52 -15.13 9.36
C LEU A 293 -2.91 -15.70 9.72
N ALA A 294 -3.71 -14.85 10.38
CA ALA A 294 -5.05 -15.14 10.85
C ALA A 294 -5.98 -15.65 9.75
N TRP A 295 -5.84 -15.12 8.53
CA TRP A 295 -6.71 -15.50 7.42
C TRP A 295 -6.41 -16.87 6.82
N LYS A 296 -5.22 -17.42 7.09
CA LYS A 296 -4.88 -18.82 6.77
C LYS A 296 -5.18 -19.77 7.91
N ARG A 297 -5.01 -19.31 9.15
CA ARG A 297 -5.15 -20.16 10.34
C ARG A 297 -6.57 -20.26 10.86
N GLY A 298 -7.35 -19.17 10.79
CA GLY A 298 -8.69 -19.11 11.35
C GLY A 298 -8.74 -19.41 12.84
N GLY A 299 -9.86 -19.99 13.29
CA GLY A 299 -10.04 -20.50 14.66
C GLY A 299 -9.84 -19.45 15.76
N ASP A 300 -9.44 -19.91 16.95
CA ASP A 300 -9.15 -19.05 18.10
C ASP A 300 -7.99 -18.10 17.82
N PHE A 301 -7.01 -18.52 17.01
CA PHE A 301 -5.88 -17.65 16.65
C PHE A 301 -6.36 -16.39 15.92
N GLY A 302 -7.15 -16.56 14.87
CA GLY A 302 -7.69 -15.43 14.11
C GLY A 302 -8.62 -14.54 14.95
N LEU A 303 -9.42 -15.15 15.83
CA LEU A 303 -10.29 -14.40 16.74
C LEU A 303 -9.50 -13.57 17.76
N GLN A 304 -8.42 -14.13 18.31
CA GLN A 304 -7.53 -13.41 19.24
C GLN A 304 -6.84 -12.24 18.56
N GLU A 305 -6.34 -12.42 17.33
CA GLU A 305 -5.73 -11.32 16.58
C GLU A 305 -6.76 -10.23 16.26
N ALA A 306 -7.97 -10.58 15.80
CA ALA A 306 -9.06 -9.61 15.57
C ALA A 306 -9.46 -8.85 16.86
N LEU A 307 -9.62 -9.57 17.98
CA LEU A 307 -9.96 -8.98 19.28
C LEU A 307 -8.87 -8.01 19.76
N ARG A 308 -7.59 -8.39 19.64
CA ARG A 308 -6.45 -7.56 20.04
C ARG A 308 -6.32 -6.33 19.15
N ALA A 309 -6.58 -6.48 17.86
CA ALA A 309 -6.48 -5.41 16.87
C ALA A 309 -7.53 -4.32 17.07
N GLY A 310 -8.76 -4.69 17.44
CA GLY A 310 -9.85 -3.73 17.69
C GLY A 310 -10.35 -3.00 16.44
N THR A 311 -10.00 -3.50 15.25
CA THR A 311 -10.40 -2.97 13.95
C THR A 311 -11.55 -3.79 13.36
N VAL A 312 -12.02 -3.40 12.18
CA VAL A 312 -13.01 -4.17 11.42
C VAL A 312 -12.31 -5.36 10.77
N ASN A 313 -12.88 -6.55 10.97
CA ASN A 313 -12.43 -7.80 10.37
C ASN A 313 -13.60 -8.51 9.71
N HIS A 314 -13.31 -9.51 8.86
CA HIS A 314 -14.32 -10.44 8.38
C HIS A 314 -13.99 -11.87 8.77
N LEU A 315 -15.01 -12.54 9.31
CA LEU A 315 -14.98 -13.93 9.75
C LEU A 315 -15.63 -14.79 8.67
N VAL A 316 -14.89 -15.74 8.11
CA VAL A 316 -15.46 -16.71 7.17
C VAL A 316 -16.03 -17.88 7.97
N LEU A 317 -17.33 -18.11 7.88
CA LEU A 317 -18.03 -19.19 8.55
C LEU A 317 -17.91 -20.51 7.77
N ALA A 318 -18.28 -21.62 8.42
CA ALA A 318 -18.20 -22.97 7.86
C ALA A 318 -19.02 -23.14 6.57
N ASP A 319 -20.12 -22.39 6.44
CA ASP A 319 -21.02 -22.41 5.30
C ASP A 319 -20.66 -21.39 4.20
N GLY A 320 -19.50 -20.72 4.33
CA GLY A 320 -18.99 -19.76 3.36
C GLY A 320 -19.58 -18.35 3.47
N ARG A 321 -20.45 -18.06 4.45
CA ARG A 321 -20.80 -16.66 4.79
C ARG A 321 -19.60 -15.95 5.39
N GLU A 322 -19.48 -14.68 5.09
CA GLU A 322 -18.47 -13.77 5.61
C GLU A 322 -19.17 -12.75 6.49
N VAL A 323 -18.85 -12.72 7.78
CA VAL A 323 -19.43 -11.77 8.74
C VAL A 323 -18.39 -10.70 9.04
N THR A 324 -18.60 -9.51 8.48
CA THR A 324 -17.74 -8.34 8.71
C THR A 324 -18.24 -7.57 9.92
N ALA A 325 -17.38 -7.37 10.93
CA ALA A 325 -17.65 -6.57 12.12
C ALA A 325 -16.37 -6.39 12.95
N ARG A 326 -16.45 -5.66 14.07
CA ARG A 326 -15.38 -5.65 15.07
C ARG A 326 -15.60 -6.75 16.11
N VAL A 327 -14.58 -7.58 16.37
CA VAL A 327 -14.61 -8.56 17.46
C VAL A 327 -14.37 -7.85 18.79
N VAL A 328 -15.29 -7.99 19.75
CA VAL A 328 -15.21 -7.30 21.05
C VAL A 328 -15.14 -8.22 22.25
N GLU A 329 -15.56 -9.48 22.11
CA GLU A 329 -15.48 -10.46 23.20
C GLU A 329 -15.46 -11.88 22.66
N MET A 330 -14.67 -12.73 23.31
CA MET A 330 -14.64 -14.17 23.08
C MET A 330 -15.02 -14.89 24.38
N LEU A 331 -15.96 -15.82 24.31
CA LEU A 331 -16.33 -16.69 25.41
C LEU A 331 -15.83 -18.11 25.14
N PRO A 332 -14.87 -18.63 25.92
CA PRO A 332 -14.36 -19.98 25.73
C PRO A 332 -15.40 -21.03 26.10
N GLY A 333 -15.48 -22.10 25.31
CA GLY A 333 -16.33 -23.26 25.59
C GLY A 333 -15.76 -24.18 26.66
N LEU A 334 -16.60 -25.10 27.15
CA LEU A 334 -16.18 -26.20 28.01
C LEU A 334 -15.33 -27.22 27.26
N HIS A 335 -15.61 -27.37 25.97
CA HIS A 335 -14.97 -28.34 25.10
C HIS A 335 -14.62 -27.66 23.77
N PRO A 336 -13.52 -28.10 23.11
CA PRO A 336 -13.23 -27.68 21.75
C PRO A 336 -14.40 -27.97 20.80
N VAL A 337 -14.74 -26.99 19.96
CA VAL A 337 -15.77 -27.13 18.91
C VAL A 337 -15.19 -27.79 17.67
N ALA A 338 -13.97 -27.42 17.31
CA ALA A 338 -13.21 -27.96 16.20
C ALA A 338 -11.70 -27.83 16.49
N GLU A 339 -10.86 -28.39 15.63
CA GLU A 339 -9.41 -28.19 15.71
C GLU A 339 -9.07 -26.69 15.67
N GLY A 340 -8.28 -26.23 16.65
CA GLY A 340 -7.91 -24.82 16.78
C GLY A 340 -9.05 -23.87 17.17
N LEU A 341 -10.24 -24.38 17.54
CA LEU A 341 -11.40 -23.57 17.92
C LEU A 341 -12.04 -24.11 19.21
N SER A 342 -11.71 -23.48 20.33
CA SER A 342 -12.29 -23.70 21.65
C SER A 342 -13.30 -22.62 22.05
N THR A 343 -13.36 -21.50 21.33
CA THR A 343 -14.35 -20.46 21.57
C THR A 343 -15.77 -20.96 21.31
N ALA A 344 -16.68 -20.73 22.26
CA ALA A 344 -18.10 -21.08 22.16
C ALA A 344 -18.93 -19.97 21.51
N LEU A 345 -18.63 -18.72 21.84
CA LEU A 345 -19.38 -17.55 21.37
C LEU A 345 -18.43 -16.38 21.17
N VAL A 346 -18.62 -15.66 20.07
CA VAL A 346 -17.98 -14.35 19.85
C VAL A 346 -19.05 -13.28 19.80
N ARG A 347 -18.79 -12.15 20.47
CA ARG A 347 -19.58 -10.94 20.32
C ARG A 347 -18.92 -10.02 19.31
N LEU A 348 -19.74 -9.56 18.38
CA LEU A 348 -19.39 -8.63 17.32
C LEU A 348 -20.11 -7.31 17.57
N ASP A 349 -19.35 -6.23 17.58
CA ASP A 349 -19.89 -4.89 17.66
C ASP A 349 -20.22 -4.37 16.27
N GLY A 350 -21.40 -3.76 16.16
CA GLY A 350 -21.93 -3.26 14.91
C GLY A 350 -21.20 -2.01 14.41
N PRO A 351 -21.29 -1.70 13.10
CA PRO A 351 -22.16 -2.35 12.13
C PRO A 351 -21.64 -3.71 11.62
N VAL A 352 -22.57 -4.57 11.21
CA VAL A 352 -22.32 -5.94 10.74
C VAL A 352 -22.74 -6.09 9.28
N LEU A 353 -21.82 -6.50 8.42
CA LEU A 353 -22.09 -6.76 7.00
C LEU A 353 -21.92 -8.25 6.69
N VAL A 354 -22.96 -8.88 6.15
CA VAL A 354 -22.91 -10.27 5.70
C VAL A 354 -22.64 -10.30 4.20
N SER A 355 -21.63 -11.06 3.82
CA SER A 355 -21.20 -11.25 2.43
C SER A 355 -21.01 -12.72 2.11
N ARG A 356 -20.90 -13.04 0.82
CA ARG A 356 -20.45 -14.35 0.32
C ARG A 356 -19.60 -14.16 -0.92
N GLY A 357 -18.38 -14.69 -0.88
CA GLY A 357 -17.44 -14.54 -1.99
C GLY A 357 -17.09 -13.07 -2.25
N GLY A 358 -16.96 -12.27 -1.19
CA GLY A 358 -16.64 -10.84 -1.27
C GLY A 358 -17.76 -9.94 -1.77
N LYS A 359 -19.01 -10.40 -1.76
CA LYS A 359 -20.19 -9.62 -2.17
C LYS A 359 -21.24 -9.62 -1.08
N ALA A 360 -21.70 -8.43 -0.70
CA ALA A 360 -22.75 -8.27 0.30
C ALA A 360 -24.07 -8.96 -0.11
N GLU A 361 -24.67 -9.70 0.82
CA GLU A 361 -25.98 -10.36 0.63
C GLU A 361 -27.15 -9.42 0.97
N GLY A 362 -26.90 -8.27 1.62
CA GLY A 362 -27.95 -7.35 2.04
C GLY A 362 -27.45 -6.05 2.66
N LYS A 363 -28.36 -5.35 3.34
CA LYS A 363 -28.03 -4.13 4.10
C LYS A 363 -27.28 -4.51 5.39
N PRO A 364 -26.32 -3.69 5.84
CA PRO A 364 -25.67 -3.90 7.13
C PRO A 364 -26.68 -3.88 8.28
N TRP A 365 -26.44 -4.73 9.27
CA TRP A 365 -27.13 -4.70 10.55
C TRP A 365 -26.42 -3.71 11.50
N PRO A 366 -27.12 -2.72 12.06
CA PRO A 366 -26.49 -1.66 12.87
C PRO A 366 -26.18 -2.10 14.31
N GLY A 367 -26.81 -3.17 14.78
CA GLY A 367 -26.71 -3.62 16.17
C GLY A 367 -25.60 -4.65 16.40
N LEU A 368 -25.63 -5.25 17.59
CA LEU A 368 -24.74 -6.34 17.97
C LEU A 368 -25.05 -7.60 17.15
N ALA A 369 -23.99 -8.35 16.83
CA ALA A 369 -24.11 -9.70 16.33
C ALA A 369 -23.34 -10.69 17.19
N LEU A 370 -23.71 -11.96 17.05
CA LEU A 370 -23.14 -13.06 17.78
C LEU A 370 -22.78 -14.17 16.80
N VAL A 371 -21.60 -14.78 16.95
CA VAL A 371 -21.24 -16.02 16.26
C VAL A 371 -21.11 -17.10 17.32
N ALA A 372 -22.07 -18.03 17.36
CA ALA A 372 -22.04 -19.18 18.25
C ALA A 372 -21.45 -20.38 17.50
N PHE A 373 -20.45 -21.01 18.10
CA PHE A 373 -19.70 -22.09 17.50
C PHE A 373 -20.20 -23.46 17.95
N GLY A 374 -20.56 -24.28 16.97
CA GLY A 374 -21.11 -25.62 17.14
C GLY A 374 -22.03 -26.02 15.99
N ALA A 375 -22.25 -27.32 15.83
CA ALA A 375 -23.27 -27.81 14.92
C ALA A 375 -24.68 -27.48 15.48
N GLY A 376 -25.50 -26.84 14.66
CA GLY A 376 -26.86 -26.45 15.02
C GLY A 376 -27.54 -25.71 13.88
N ALA A 377 -28.86 -25.49 14.02
CA ALA A 377 -29.64 -24.70 13.08
C ALA A 377 -30.61 -23.80 13.85
N LEU A 378 -30.84 -22.60 13.31
CA LEU A 378 -31.92 -21.72 13.77
C LEU A 378 -33.15 -21.95 12.87
N PRO A 379 -34.37 -21.94 13.44
CA PRO A 379 -35.58 -21.88 12.61
C PRO A 379 -35.64 -20.53 11.90
N ASP A 380 -36.28 -20.49 10.72
CA ASP A 380 -36.49 -19.22 10.00
C ASP A 380 -37.32 -18.25 10.84
N ARG A 381 -38.39 -18.72 11.47
CA ARG A 381 -39.19 -17.97 12.43
C ARG A 381 -39.72 -18.87 13.53
N GLY A 382 -39.78 -18.37 14.76
CA GLY A 382 -40.37 -19.07 15.90
C GLY A 382 -39.44 -19.21 17.09
N PRO A 383 -39.94 -19.78 18.21
CA PRO A 383 -39.12 -20.04 19.38
C PRO A 383 -38.03 -21.07 19.07
N PHE A 384 -36.87 -20.92 19.69
CA PHE A 384 -35.79 -21.90 19.60
C PHE A 384 -35.15 -22.15 20.97
N GLN A 385 -34.57 -23.34 21.08
CA GLN A 385 -33.64 -23.72 22.14
C GLN A 385 -32.52 -24.54 21.49
N LEU A 386 -31.29 -24.10 21.67
CA LEU A 386 -30.08 -24.72 21.13
C LEU A 386 -29.14 -25.09 22.27
N GLU A 387 -28.54 -26.26 22.15
CA GLU A 387 -27.44 -26.72 23.01
C GLU A 387 -26.31 -27.17 22.09
N LEU A 388 -25.18 -26.46 22.18
CA LEU A 388 -24.01 -26.71 21.34
C LEU A 388 -22.98 -27.54 22.10
N ALA A 389 -22.14 -28.27 21.35
CA ALA A 389 -21.09 -29.12 21.92
C ALA A 389 -20.08 -28.36 22.80
N SER A 390 -19.95 -27.05 22.61
CA SER A 390 -19.15 -26.15 23.46
C SER A 390 -19.71 -25.99 24.88
N GLY A 391 -20.88 -26.54 25.18
CA GLY A 391 -21.61 -26.32 26.44
C GLY A 391 -22.42 -25.02 26.46
N LEU A 392 -22.48 -24.31 25.34
CA LEU A 392 -23.32 -23.12 25.17
C LEU A 392 -24.77 -23.52 24.93
N LYS A 393 -25.67 -23.02 25.76
CA LYS A 393 -27.11 -23.13 25.60
C LYS A 393 -27.68 -21.76 25.25
N LEU A 394 -28.49 -21.67 24.20
CA LEU A 394 -29.15 -20.45 23.75
C LEU A 394 -30.64 -20.71 23.60
N GLN A 395 -31.47 -19.73 23.96
CA GLN A 395 -32.91 -19.77 23.72
C GLN A 395 -33.43 -18.37 23.39
N GLY A 396 -34.49 -18.30 22.59
CA GLY A 396 -35.08 -17.04 22.17
C GLY A 396 -36.14 -17.24 21.10
N PHE A 397 -36.41 -16.20 20.33
CA PHE A 397 -37.33 -16.23 19.20
C PHE A 397 -36.63 -15.74 17.94
N ALA A 398 -36.58 -16.56 16.88
CA ALA A 398 -36.06 -16.16 15.57
C ALA A 398 -37.12 -15.34 14.81
N ALA A 399 -36.72 -14.18 14.30
CA ALA A 399 -37.59 -13.27 13.52
C ALA A 399 -37.36 -13.38 11.99
N GLY A 400 -36.35 -14.12 11.56
CA GLY A 400 -35.93 -14.27 10.16
C GLY A 400 -34.58 -13.62 9.88
N GLY A 401 -33.86 -14.11 8.86
CA GLY A 401 -32.58 -13.53 8.44
C GLY A 401 -31.46 -13.57 9.51
N GLY A 402 -31.59 -14.46 10.49
CA GLY A 402 -30.68 -14.56 11.64
C GLY A 402 -30.97 -13.58 12.79
N GLU A 403 -31.98 -12.71 12.68
CA GLU A 403 -32.40 -11.85 13.78
C GLU A 403 -33.06 -12.69 14.88
N VAL A 404 -32.63 -12.50 16.13
CA VAL A 404 -33.14 -13.17 17.31
C VAL A 404 -33.58 -12.17 18.38
N LEU A 405 -34.71 -12.47 19.02
CA LEU A 405 -35.37 -11.67 20.04
C LEU A 405 -35.43 -12.43 21.37
N ASN A 406 -35.46 -11.68 22.47
CA ASN A 406 -35.49 -12.22 23.84
C ASN A 406 -34.39 -13.26 24.09
N LEU A 407 -33.21 -13.04 23.49
CA LEU A 407 -32.11 -14.00 23.54
C LEU A 407 -31.61 -14.15 24.97
N ARG A 408 -31.52 -15.39 25.43
CA ARG A 408 -30.97 -15.78 26.72
C ARG A 408 -30.02 -16.95 26.51
N GLY A 409 -28.97 -17.01 27.33
CA GLY A 409 -28.00 -18.08 27.21
C GLY A 409 -27.33 -18.44 28.52
N GLN A 410 -26.81 -19.66 28.55
CA GLN A 410 -26.00 -20.18 29.62
C GLN A 410 -24.78 -20.87 29.04
N LEU A 411 -23.66 -20.78 29.73
CA LEU A 411 -22.43 -21.48 29.39
C LEU A 411 -21.94 -22.17 30.65
N ALA A 412 -21.78 -23.49 30.59
CA ALA A 412 -21.45 -24.31 31.76
C ALA A 412 -22.43 -24.13 32.94
N GLY A 413 -23.73 -23.97 32.64
CA GLY A 413 -24.79 -23.75 33.65
C GLY A 413 -24.79 -22.35 34.27
N ARG A 414 -23.90 -21.45 33.85
CA ARG A 414 -23.87 -20.05 34.31
C ARG A 414 -24.53 -19.14 33.28
N PRO A 415 -25.39 -18.19 33.69
CA PRO A 415 -25.97 -17.20 32.78
C PRO A 415 -24.88 -16.41 32.04
N VAL A 416 -25.08 -16.22 30.73
CA VAL A 416 -24.26 -15.33 29.90
C VAL A 416 -25.06 -14.05 29.64
N ALA A 417 -24.45 -12.89 29.84
CA ALA A 417 -25.06 -11.62 29.48
C ALA A 417 -25.19 -11.53 27.96
N LEU A 418 -26.41 -11.52 27.42
CA LEU A 418 -26.66 -11.43 25.99
C LEU A 418 -27.60 -10.25 25.70
N PRO A 419 -27.47 -9.60 24.54
CA PRO A 419 -28.42 -8.57 24.13
C PRO A 419 -29.79 -9.18 23.89
N SER A 420 -30.86 -8.45 24.23
CA SER A 420 -32.24 -8.90 23.98
C SER A 420 -32.56 -9.04 22.49
N VAL A 421 -31.87 -8.28 21.63
CA VAL A 421 -31.99 -8.33 20.17
C VAL A 421 -30.58 -8.39 19.57
N ALA A 422 -30.34 -9.34 18.67
CA ALA A 422 -29.08 -9.45 17.94
C ALA A 422 -29.26 -10.20 16.62
N GLN A 423 -28.25 -10.11 15.77
CA GLN A 423 -28.08 -11.05 14.67
C GLN A 423 -27.25 -12.24 15.17
N LEU A 424 -27.78 -13.46 15.06
CA LEU A 424 -27.12 -14.68 15.51
C LEU A 424 -26.70 -15.55 14.32
N PHE A 425 -25.42 -15.87 14.28
CA PHE A 425 -24.81 -16.79 13.33
C PHE A 425 -24.40 -18.08 14.05
N LEU A 426 -24.56 -19.21 13.37
CA LEU A 426 -24.07 -20.51 13.81
C LEU A 426 -22.95 -20.96 12.86
N SER A 427 -21.87 -21.50 13.41
CA SER A 427 -20.78 -22.04 12.61
C SER A 427 -20.10 -23.21 13.30
N SER A 428 -19.87 -24.32 12.59
CA SER A 428 -19.18 -25.49 13.15
C SER A 428 -17.65 -25.36 13.17
N ARG A 429 -17.10 -24.43 12.40
CA ARG A 429 -15.67 -24.10 12.32
C ARG A 429 -15.50 -22.65 11.91
N LEU A 430 -14.28 -22.13 12.00
CA LEU A 430 -13.96 -20.77 11.55
C LEU A 430 -12.72 -20.83 10.64
N PRO A 431 -12.87 -21.10 9.34
CA PRO A 431 -11.73 -21.33 8.46
C PRO A 431 -10.79 -20.13 8.29
N SER A 432 -11.30 -18.90 8.44
CA SER A 432 -10.51 -17.70 8.17
C SER A 432 -11.02 -16.50 8.95
N VAL A 433 -10.09 -15.65 9.39
CA VAL A 433 -10.35 -14.31 9.94
C VAL A 433 -9.36 -13.34 9.29
N ALA A 434 -9.84 -12.31 8.62
CA ALA A 434 -9.00 -11.41 7.84
C ALA A 434 -9.24 -9.93 8.17
N GLY A 435 -8.24 -9.10 7.87
CA GLY A 435 -8.31 -7.65 7.96
C GLY A 435 -9.39 -7.04 7.07
N GLY A 436 -10.03 -5.98 7.57
CA GLY A 436 -10.99 -5.19 6.81
C GLY A 436 -12.31 -5.91 6.46
N PRO A 437 -13.17 -5.24 5.71
CA PRO A 437 -14.44 -5.80 5.25
C PRO A 437 -14.27 -6.84 4.14
N ALA A 438 -15.14 -7.86 4.13
CA ALA A 438 -15.16 -8.86 3.04
C ALA A 438 -15.59 -8.24 1.69
N ASP A 439 -16.49 -7.25 1.73
CA ASP A 439 -16.90 -6.43 0.57
C ASP A 439 -16.59 -4.95 0.89
N PRO A 440 -15.37 -4.47 0.57
CA PRO A 440 -14.97 -3.09 0.83
C PRO A 440 -15.83 -2.08 0.10
N GLY A 441 -16.29 -2.39 -1.11
CA GLY A 441 -17.12 -1.49 -1.90
C GLY A 441 -18.47 -1.25 -1.24
N THR A 442 -19.11 -2.28 -0.72
CA THR A 442 -20.37 -2.13 0.03
C THR A 442 -20.13 -1.49 1.38
N TRP A 443 -19.10 -1.91 2.12
CA TRP A 443 -18.75 -1.31 3.40
C TRP A 443 -18.53 0.20 3.27
N ASP A 444 -17.78 0.63 2.26
CA ASP A 444 -17.51 2.03 1.97
C ASP A 444 -18.76 2.82 1.61
N ARG A 445 -19.72 2.25 0.87
CA ARG A 445 -20.98 2.95 0.56
C ARG A 445 -21.83 3.25 1.80
N TRP A 446 -21.72 2.44 2.85
CA TRP A 446 -22.51 2.60 4.08
C TRP A 446 -21.77 3.36 5.17
N PHE A 447 -20.45 3.16 5.27
CA PHE A 447 -19.64 3.60 6.40
C PHE A 447 -18.39 4.37 6.00
N GLY A 448 -18.11 4.47 4.69
CA GLY A 448 -17.04 5.29 4.18
C GLY A 448 -17.27 6.75 4.54
N GLU A 449 -16.22 7.43 4.99
CA GLU A 449 -16.28 8.85 5.24
C GLU A 449 -16.52 9.59 3.91
N LEU A 450 -17.64 10.31 3.83
CA LEU A 450 -18.03 11.06 2.63
C LEU A 450 -17.06 12.20 2.26
N ASN A 451 -16.14 12.61 3.14
CA ASN A 451 -15.38 13.86 3.00
C ASN A 451 -13.88 13.78 3.40
N ALA A 452 -13.27 12.59 3.54
CA ALA A 452 -11.92 12.53 4.08
C ALA A 452 -10.80 12.78 3.06
N PHE A 453 -11.08 12.63 1.76
CA PHE A 453 -10.11 12.86 0.67
C PHE A 453 -10.49 14.05 -0.22
N THR A 454 -11.49 14.84 0.19
CA THR A 454 -11.86 16.06 -0.53
C THR A 454 -10.86 17.18 -0.26
N GLU A 455 -10.44 17.75 -1.39
CA GLU A 455 -9.66 18.97 -1.56
C GLU A 455 -8.16 18.87 -1.28
N GLY A 456 -7.46 18.38 -2.32
CA GLY A 456 -6.02 18.58 -2.50
C GLY A 456 -5.65 20.03 -2.77
N GLU A 457 -6.05 20.95 -1.89
CA GLU A 457 -5.64 22.35 -1.91
C GLU A 457 -4.17 22.49 -1.49
N GLY A 458 -3.71 21.74 -0.48
CA GLY A 458 -2.32 21.79 0.00
C GLY A 458 -1.29 21.40 -1.08
N GLU A 459 -1.46 20.22 -1.69
CA GLU A 459 -0.55 19.74 -2.76
C GLU A 459 -0.67 20.56 -4.05
N ALA A 460 -1.89 20.98 -4.43
CA ALA A 460 -2.07 21.85 -5.59
C ALA A 460 -1.41 23.22 -5.38
N GLN A 461 -1.46 23.78 -4.16
CA GLN A 461 -0.72 24.97 -3.78
C GLN A 461 0.79 24.74 -3.73
N ALA A 462 1.26 23.58 -3.25
CA ALA A 462 2.68 23.20 -3.29
C ALA A 462 3.21 23.13 -4.74
N ARG A 463 2.41 22.58 -5.67
CA ARG A 463 2.71 22.60 -7.12
C ARG A 463 2.67 24.00 -7.71
N ALA A 464 1.66 24.80 -7.37
CA ALA A 464 1.59 26.20 -7.78
C ALA A 464 2.80 27.02 -7.27
N LYS A 465 3.32 26.69 -6.08
CA LYS A 465 4.55 27.25 -5.52
C LYS A 465 5.80 26.74 -6.25
N LYS A 466 5.89 25.46 -6.64
CA LYS A 466 6.97 24.95 -7.50
C LYS A 466 7.01 25.63 -8.88
N ALA A 467 5.85 25.78 -9.51
CA ALA A 467 5.72 26.45 -10.81
C ALA A 467 6.07 27.94 -10.73
N SER A 468 5.68 28.62 -9.64
CA SER A 468 6.06 30.03 -9.39
C SER A 468 7.49 30.20 -8.85
N ALA A 469 8.10 29.15 -8.30
CA ALA A 469 9.50 29.15 -7.86
C ALA A 469 10.50 29.08 -9.01
N LEU A 470 10.11 28.59 -10.20
CA LEU A 470 10.99 28.61 -11.36
C LEU A 470 10.88 29.97 -12.07
N HIS A 471 11.93 30.80 -11.95
CA HIS A 471 11.97 32.11 -12.57
C HIS A 471 11.63 32.04 -14.08
N PRO A 472 10.74 32.89 -14.63
CA PRO A 472 10.27 32.77 -16.02
C PRO A 472 11.39 32.72 -17.07
N SER A 473 12.45 33.51 -16.87
CA SER A 473 13.62 33.50 -17.77
C SER A 473 14.37 32.17 -17.70
N LEU A 474 14.52 31.59 -16.51
CA LEU A 474 15.16 30.28 -16.32
C LEU A 474 14.32 29.17 -16.94
N ALA A 475 12.99 29.22 -16.76
CA ALA A 475 12.06 28.30 -17.43
C ALA A 475 12.14 28.39 -18.96
N ALA A 476 12.37 29.58 -19.52
CA ALA A 476 12.57 29.77 -20.96
C ALA A 476 13.87 29.12 -21.45
N LEU A 477 14.98 29.27 -20.71
CA LEU A 477 16.26 28.63 -21.03
C LEU A 477 16.13 27.10 -21.06
N TYR A 478 15.50 26.50 -20.04
CA TYR A 478 15.25 25.06 -20.02
C TYR A 478 14.38 24.59 -21.19
N ARG A 479 13.33 25.34 -21.56
CA ARG A 479 12.49 25.00 -22.73
C ARG A 479 13.29 24.99 -24.02
N GLU A 480 14.20 25.95 -24.18
CA GLU A 480 15.03 26.04 -25.36
C GLU A 480 16.03 24.88 -25.46
N VAL A 481 16.72 24.56 -24.35
CA VAL A 481 17.60 23.39 -24.28
C VAL A 481 16.84 22.11 -24.61
N ARG A 482 15.63 21.95 -24.06
CA ARG A 482 14.75 20.82 -24.35
C ARG A 482 14.36 20.76 -25.82
N ALA A 483 13.96 21.88 -26.43
CA ALA A 483 13.57 21.94 -27.84
C ALA A 483 14.72 21.56 -28.78
N GLN A 484 15.95 22.01 -28.49
CA GLN A 484 17.13 21.59 -29.25
C GLN A 484 17.41 20.08 -29.09
N ARG A 485 17.22 19.53 -27.89
CA ARG A 485 17.38 18.10 -27.62
C ARG A 485 16.35 17.25 -28.36
N GLU A 486 15.06 17.61 -28.28
CA GLU A 486 13.95 16.87 -28.91
C GLU A 486 14.00 16.95 -30.44
N SER A 487 14.36 18.12 -31.00
CA SER A 487 14.54 18.29 -32.45
C SER A 487 15.81 17.61 -33.00
N LYS A 488 16.73 17.20 -32.12
CA LYS A 488 18.08 16.72 -32.48
C LYS A 488 18.87 17.70 -33.35
N ASN A 489 18.50 18.99 -33.33
CA ASN A 489 19.15 20.05 -34.09
C ASN A 489 19.84 21.01 -33.11
N LEU A 490 21.15 20.82 -32.95
CA LEU A 490 21.94 21.53 -31.94
C LEU A 490 22.58 22.81 -32.52
N ASP A 491 22.15 23.96 -32.01
CA ASP A 491 22.81 25.24 -32.25
C ASP A 491 23.80 25.53 -31.12
N VAL A 492 25.07 25.23 -31.39
CA VAL A 492 26.17 25.38 -30.40
C VAL A 492 26.34 26.84 -29.98
N ARG A 493 26.20 27.80 -30.90
CA ARG A 493 26.31 29.23 -30.56
C ARG A 493 25.20 29.62 -29.60
N ARG A 494 24.00 29.09 -29.81
CA ARG A 494 22.89 29.32 -28.90
C ARG A 494 23.08 28.63 -27.56
N LEU A 495 23.61 27.41 -27.52
CA LEU A 495 23.98 26.73 -26.28
C LEU A 495 25.05 27.50 -25.47
N GLU A 496 26.00 28.16 -26.13
CA GLU A 496 26.95 29.07 -25.47
C GLU A 496 26.26 30.30 -24.87
N GLN A 497 25.29 30.90 -25.57
CA GLN A 497 24.50 32.00 -25.04
C GLN A 497 23.66 31.57 -23.84
N ILE A 498 23.04 30.39 -23.90
CA ILE A 498 22.29 29.81 -22.78
C ILE A 498 23.21 29.55 -21.59
N SER A 499 24.40 29.00 -21.83
CA SER A 499 25.42 28.77 -20.80
C SER A 499 25.83 30.07 -20.10
N ARG A 500 25.99 31.17 -20.83
CA ARG A 500 26.26 32.50 -20.26
C ARG A 500 25.07 33.03 -19.45
N ALA A 501 23.85 32.90 -19.96
CA ALA A 501 22.64 33.33 -19.25
C ALA A 501 22.37 32.49 -17.99
N ALA A 502 22.78 31.22 -17.97
CA ALA A 502 22.72 30.37 -16.78
C ALA A 502 23.68 30.83 -15.65
N SER A 503 24.61 31.75 -15.92
CA SER A 503 25.43 32.39 -14.89
C SER A 503 24.61 33.30 -13.98
N ASP A 504 23.49 33.84 -14.46
CA ASP A 504 22.57 34.67 -13.67
C ASP A 504 21.79 33.86 -12.62
N PHE A 505 21.85 32.52 -12.71
CA PHE A 505 21.21 31.57 -11.80
C PHE A 505 22.27 30.63 -11.19
N PRO A 506 23.13 31.12 -10.27
CA PRO A 506 24.28 30.36 -9.78
C PRO A 506 23.94 29.03 -9.09
N GLU A 507 22.77 28.96 -8.44
CA GLU A 507 22.29 27.76 -7.75
C GLU A 507 21.74 26.69 -8.71
N ASP A 508 21.40 27.03 -9.96
CA ASP A 508 20.85 26.09 -10.92
C ASP A 508 21.96 25.37 -11.71
N TRP A 509 22.59 24.40 -11.04
CA TRP A 509 23.65 23.58 -11.60
C TRP A 509 23.15 22.64 -12.73
N LEU A 510 21.86 22.28 -12.71
CA LEU A 510 21.28 21.30 -13.62
C LEU A 510 21.16 21.85 -15.05
N LEU A 511 20.82 23.13 -15.24
CA LEU A 511 20.77 23.73 -16.57
C LEU A 511 22.13 23.71 -17.26
N ARG A 512 23.20 24.00 -16.50
CA ARG A 512 24.59 23.96 -17.02
C ARG A 512 24.96 22.55 -17.44
N THR A 513 24.62 21.56 -16.61
CA THR A 513 24.83 20.14 -16.91
C THR A 513 24.12 19.73 -18.20
N GLU A 514 22.85 20.10 -18.39
CA GLU A 514 22.10 19.79 -19.62
C GLU A 514 22.76 20.40 -20.88
N VAL A 515 23.25 21.64 -20.78
CA VAL A 515 23.94 22.33 -21.88
C VAL A 515 25.28 21.65 -22.21
N ASP A 516 26.05 21.30 -21.19
CA ASP A 516 27.36 20.67 -21.36
C ASP A 516 27.23 19.27 -21.95
N GLU A 517 26.21 18.50 -21.55
CA GLU A 517 25.88 17.21 -22.17
C GLU A 517 25.56 17.34 -23.66
N LEU A 518 24.76 18.34 -24.05
CA LEU A 518 24.43 18.58 -25.46
C LEU A 518 25.66 18.99 -26.28
N LYS A 519 26.56 19.78 -25.71
CA LYS A 519 27.83 20.14 -26.34
C LYS A 519 28.73 18.91 -26.52
N ALA A 520 28.81 18.06 -25.50
CA ALA A 520 29.63 16.85 -25.51
C ALA A 520 29.12 15.81 -26.51
N ALA A 521 27.81 15.66 -26.71
CA ALA A 521 27.23 14.71 -27.67
C ALA A 521 27.56 15.00 -29.16
N ARG A 522 28.19 16.14 -29.46
CA ARG A 522 28.62 16.55 -30.81
C ARG A 522 30.14 16.44 -31.02
N ALA A 523 30.92 16.31 -29.93
CA ALA A 523 32.36 16.08 -29.96
C ALA A 523 32.65 14.59 -30.13
#